data_AF-A0A6A2G096-F1
#
_entry.id   AF-A0A6A2G096-F1
#
_cell.length_a   1.000
_cell.length_b   1.000
_cell.length_c   1.000
_cell.angle_alpha   90.00
_cell.angle_beta   90.00
_cell.angle_gamma   90.00
#
_symmetry.space_group_name_H-M   'P 1'
#
loop_
_entity.id
_entity.type
_entity.pdbx_description
1 polymer ?
#
loop_
_entity_poly.entity_id
_entity_poly.type
_entity_poly.pdbx_seq_one_letter_code
_entity_poly.pdbx_strand_id
1 'polypeptide(L)'
;MGDESKTIEQLISELNELAESFKTKPMFEGLFQFAPDAIVVVNRGGDIVQINKQAEKMFGYSTDEVFGKPVEILCTRTLQKAACGAAQ
;
A
#
# COMPACT_ATOMS: atom_id res chain seq x y z
N MET A 1 0.76 45.25 24.43
CA MET A 1 1.49 43.99 24.19
C MET A 1 0.58 42.85 24.62
N GLY A 2 -0.10 42.17 23.70
CA GLY A 2 -1.08 41.13 24.07
C GLY A 2 -2.00 40.63 22.95
N ASP A 3 -1.99 41.26 21.77
CA ASP A 3 -2.84 40.84 20.64
C ASP A 3 -2.08 39.91 19.67
N GLU A 4 -0.80 40.18 19.42
CA GLU A 4 0.02 39.39 18.48
C GLU A 4 0.22 37.92 18.92
N SER A 5 0.23 37.63 20.22
CA SER A 5 0.30 36.24 20.72
C SER A 5 -0.95 35.43 20.40
N LYS A 6 -2.14 36.04 20.45
CA LYS A 6 -3.39 35.33 20.09
C LYS A 6 -3.41 35.00 18.61
N THR A 7 -2.96 35.91 17.76
CA THR A 7 -2.90 35.67 16.30
C THR A 7 -1.91 34.57 15.95
N ILE A 8 -0.75 34.52 16.61
CA ILE A 8 0.26 33.47 16.36
C ILE A 8 -0.27 32.10 16.83
N GLU A 9 -0.91 32.01 17.99
CA GLU A 9 -1.49 30.75 18.47
C GLU A 9 -2.61 30.24 17.55
N GLN A 10 -3.45 31.15 17.04
CA GLN A 10 -4.54 30.80 16.13
C GLN A 10 -4.02 30.32 14.77
N LEU A 11 -3.00 30.98 14.22
CA LEU A 11 -2.35 30.56 12.96
C LEU A 11 -1.63 29.21 13.09
N ILE A 12 -1.03 28.91 14.25
CA ILE A 12 -0.38 27.62 14.49
C ILE A 12 -1.42 26.48 14.54
N SER A 13 -2.60 26.73 15.12
CA SER A 13 -3.69 25.76 15.15
C SER A 13 -4.21 25.42 13.76
N GLU A 14 -4.47 26.44 12.93
CA GLU A 14 -4.98 26.26 11.56
C GLU A 14 -3.97 25.55 10.64
N LEU A 15 -2.67 25.85 10.80
CA LEU A 15 -1.60 25.14 10.08
C LEU A 15 -1.46 23.67 10.51
N ASN A 16 -1.66 23.37 11.80
CA ASN A 16 -1.60 22.00 12.30
C ASN A 16 -2.80 21.17 11.81
N GLU A 17 -4.01 21.72 11.80
CA GLU A 17 -5.20 21.04 11.26
C GLU A 17 -5.05 20.70 9.77
N LEU A 18 -4.47 21.61 8.97
CA LEU A 18 -4.16 21.32 7.57
C LEU A 18 -3.06 20.25 7.43
N ALA A 19 -2.02 20.31 8.26
CA ALA A 19 -0.93 19.33 8.24
C ALA A 19 -1.36 17.93 8.71
N GLU A 20 -2.35 17.83 9.61
CA GLU A 20 -2.94 16.56 10.05
C GLU A 20 -3.78 15.90 8.96
N SER A 21 -4.51 16.68 8.15
CA SER A 21 -5.27 16.18 6.98
C SER A 21 -4.40 15.42 5.96
N PHE A 22 -3.11 15.77 5.85
CA PHE A 22 -2.17 15.15 4.91
C PHE A 22 -1.20 14.14 5.54
N LYS A 23 -1.22 13.96 6.87
CA LYS A 23 -0.27 13.06 7.53
C LYS A 23 -0.75 11.61 7.49
N THR A 24 -0.08 10.88 6.61
CA THR A 24 0.55 9.56 6.82
C THR A 24 -0.19 8.25 6.50
N LYS A 25 -1.50 8.21 6.28
CA LYS A 25 -2.15 7.02 5.67
C LYS A 25 -2.43 7.12 4.16
N PRO A 26 -3.04 8.19 3.64
CA PRO A 26 -3.51 8.19 2.25
C PRO A 26 -2.37 8.26 1.23
N MET A 27 -1.25 8.90 1.58
CA MET A 27 -0.09 8.96 0.67
C MET A 27 0.59 7.60 0.53
N PHE A 28 0.75 6.88 1.64
CA PHE A 28 1.33 5.52 1.60
C PHE A 28 0.39 4.57 0.86
N GLU A 29 -0.91 4.59 1.16
CA GLU A 29 -1.89 3.77 0.45
C GLU A 29 -1.94 4.12 -1.04
N GLY A 30 -1.90 5.40 -1.40
CA GLY A 30 -1.83 5.84 -2.79
C GLY A 30 -0.58 5.31 -3.48
N LEU A 31 0.60 5.58 -2.95
CA LEU A 31 1.86 5.13 -3.54
C LEU A 31 1.95 3.60 -3.63
N PHE A 32 1.51 2.91 -2.58
CA PHE A 32 1.48 1.45 -2.55
C PHE A 32 0.52 0.88 -3.62
N GLN A 33 -0.70 1.41 -3.69
CA GLN A 33 -1.74 0.96 -4.64
C GLN A 33 -1.44 1.32 -6.10
N PHE A 34 -0.79 2.46 -6.34
CA PHE A 34 -0.46 2.96 -7.69
C PHE A 34 0.98 2.66 -8.12
N ALA A 35 1.77 1.93 -7.33
CA ALA A 35 3.11 1.53 -7.71
C ALA A 35 3.08 0.71 -9.03
N PRO A 36 4.04 0.96 -9.96
CA PRO A 36 4.11 0.24 -11.23
C PRO A 36 4.55 -1.22 -11.07
N ASP A 37 5.21 -1.55 -9.97
CA ASP A 37 5.65 -2.89 -9.63
C ASP A 37 4.64 -3.61 -8.73
N ALA A 38 4.58 -4.94 -8.84
CA ALA A 38 3.79 -5.76 -7.94
C ALA A 38 4.45 -5.83 -6.56
N ILE A 39 3.73 -5.40 -5.52
CA ILE A 39 4.22 -5.37 -4.14
C ILE A 39 3.36 -6.30 -3.28
N VAL A 40 4.03 -7.16 -2.52
CA VAL A 40 3.43 -8.09 -1.57
C VAL A 40 4.10 -7.91 -0.21
N VAL A 41 3.31 -7.73 0.83
CA VAL A 41 3.78 -7.59 2.21
C VAL A 41 3.42 -8.86 2.95
N VAL A 42 4.39 -9.44 3.66
CA VAL A 42 4.24 -10.67 4.45
C VAL A 42 4.57 -10.44 5.91
N ASN A 43 3.96 -11.22 6.79
CA ASN A 43 4.34 -11.29 8.20
C ASN A 43 5.62 -12.15 8.38
N ARG A 44 6.10 -12.27 9.63
CA ARG A 44 7.27 -13.12 9.96
C ARG A 44 7.08 -14.61 9.68
N GLY A 45 5.83 -15.08 9.65
CA GLY A 45 5.46 -16.45 9.30
C GLY A 45 5.39 -16.71 7.80
N GLY A 46 5.53 -15.67 6.97
CA GLY A 46 5.41 -15.77 5.52
C GLY A 46 3.97 -15.65 4.99
N ASP A 47 3.00 -15.32 5.85
CA ASP A 47 1.63 -15.08 5.42
C ASP A 47 1.46 -13.67 4.87
N ILE A 48 0.73 -13.54 3.78
CA ILE A 48 0.44 -12.28 3.11
C ILE A 48 -0.47 -11.44 4.01
N VAL A 49 -0.02 -10.23 4.32
CA VAL A 49 -0.80 -9.23 5.07
C VAL A 49 -1.34 -8.14 4.17
N GLN A 50 -0.72 -7.88 3.01
CA GLN A 50 -1.19 -6.88 2.07
C GLN A 50 -0.62 -7.11 0.66
N ILE A 51 -1.38 -6.77 -0.36
CA ILE A 51 -0.92 -6.70 -1.75
C ILE A 51 -1.40 -5.41 -2.41
N ASN A 52 -0.67 -4.91 -3.40
CA ASN A 52 -1.11 -3.77 -4.19
C ASN A 52 -1.91 -4.18 -5.43
N LYS A 53 -2.62 -3.22 -6.03
CA LYS A 53 -3.42 -3.43 -7.25
C LYS A 53 -2.63 -4.03 -8.41
N GLN A 54 -1.33 -3.73 -8.52
CA GLN A 54 -0.49 -4.31 -9.55
C GLN A 54 -0.20 -5.79 -9.31
N ALA A 55 0.01 -6.20 -8.05
CA ALA A 55 0.11 -7.59 -7.65
C ALA A 55 -1.21 -8.34 -7.91
N GLU A 56 -2.36 -7.73 -7.60
CA GLU A 56 -3.67 -8.30 -7.92
C GLU A 56 -3.82 -8.59 -9.41
N LYS A 57 -3.41 -7.66 -10.28
CA LYS A 57 -3.45 -7.85 -11.74
C LYS A 57 -2.44 -8.88 -12.24
N MET A 58 -1.22 -8.86 -11.72
CA MET A 58 -0.13 -9.74 -12.17
C MET A 58 -0.42 -11.20 -11.81
N PHE A 59 -0.76 -11.43 -10.54
CA PHE A 59 -1.03 -12.76 -10.00
C PHE A 59 -2.48 -13.19 -10.18
N GLY A 60 -3.40 -12.26 -10.44
CA GLY A 60 -4.82 -12.54 -10.67
C GLY A 60 -5.56 -13.03 -9.44
N TYR A 61 -5.18 -12.54 -8.27
CA TYR A 61 -5.82 -12.80 -6.98
C TYR A 61 -6.26 -11.48 -6.35
N SER A 62 -7.39 -11.48 -5.67
CA SER A 62 -7.85 -10.32 -4.89
C SER A 62 -7.19 -10.31 -3.52
N THR A 63 -7.04 -9.14 -2.91
CA THR A 63 -6.47 -9.01 -1.56
C THR A 63 -7.11 -9.96 -0.55
N ASP A 64 -8.44 -10.07 -0.53
CA ASP A 64 -9.19 -10.97 0.36
C ASP A 64 -8.90 -12.46 0.13
N GLU A 65 -8.55 -12.85 -1.10
CA GLU A 65 -8.30 -14.25 -1.43
C GLU A 65 -6.93 -14.71 -0.98
N VAL A 66 -5.98 -13.79 -0.80
CA VAL A 66 -4.59 -14.08 -0.41
C VAL A 66 -4.27 -13.65 1.01
N PHE A 67 -5.09 -12.80 1.62
CA PHE A 67 -4.90 -12.36 2.99
C PHE A 67 -4.82 -13.55 3.95
N GLY A 68 -3.76 -13.59 4.76
CA GLY A 68 -3.49 -14.66 5.71
C GLY A 68 -3.05 -15.99 5.08
N LYS A 69 -2.82 -16.05 3.76
CA LYS A 69 -2.26 -17.23 3.09
C LYS A 69 -0.73 -17.12 2.95
N PRO A 70 -0.01 -18.24 2.89
CA PRO A 70 1.43 -18.22 2.65
C PRO A 70 1.74 -17.62 1.27
N VAL A 71 2.81 -16.83 1.19
CA VAL A 71 3.26 -16.18 -0.06
C VAL A 71 3.53 -17.16 -1.20
N GLU A 72 3.81 -18.42 -0.87
CA GLU A 72 4.04 -19.53 -1.81
C GLU A 72 2.87 -19.75 -2.79
N ILE A 73 1.64 -19.39 -2.42
CA ILE A 73 0.48 -19.49 -3.33
C ILE A 73 0.66 -18.65 -4.60
N LEU A 74 1.43 -17.55 -4.52
CA LEU A 74 1.73 -16.69 -5.67
C LEU A 74 2.80 -17.30 -6.59
N CYS A 75 3.69 -18.14 -6.05
CA CYS A 75 4.73 -18.82 -6.82
C CYS A 75 4.15 -19.89 -7.75
N THR A 76 3.13 -20.62 -7.28
CA THR A 76 2.49 -21.72 -8.04
C THR A 76 1.89 -21.26 -9.38
N ARG A 77 1.32 -20.05 -9.44
CA ARG A 77 0.71 -19.52 -10.67
C ARG A 77 1.72 -18.84 -11.62
N THR A 78 2.78 -18.23 -11.07
CA THR A 78 3.83 -17.57 -11.87
C THR A 78 4.60 -18.57 -12.73
N LEU A 79 4.90 -19.76 -12.18
CA LEU A 79 5.56 -20.83 -12.91
C LEU A 79 4.66 -21.42 -14.02
N GLN A 80 3.33 -21.45 -13.82
CA GLN A 80 2.40 -21.88 -14.88
C GLN A 80 2.34 -20.92 -16.06
N LYS A 81 2.40 -19.60 -15.84
CA LYS A 81 2.43 -18.61 -16.94
C LYS A 81 3.78 -18.60 -17.66
N ALA A 82 4.89 -18.73 -16.94
CA ALA A 82 6.23 -18.80 -17.55
C ALA A 82 6.42 -20.07 -18.39
N ALA A 83 5.83 -21.21 -17.96
CA ALA A 83 5.88 -22.45 -18.73
C ALA A 83 5.05 -22.40 -20.03
N CYS A 84 4.08 -21.49 -20.16
CA CYS A 84 3.23 -21.35 -21.34
C CYS A 84 3.80 -20.39 -22.41
N GLY A 85 4.89 -19.66 -22.13
CA GLY A 85 5.50 -18.69 -23.05
C GLY A 85 6.72 -19.19 -23.84
N ALA A 86 7.15 -20.44 -23.64
CA ALA A 86 8.31 -21.02 -24.33
C ALA A 86 7.94 -22.05 -25.41
N ALA A 87 6.67 -22.17 -25.76
CA ALA A 87 6.20 -23.03 -26.84
C ALA A 87 5.00 -22.40 -27.55
N GLN A 88 5.26 -21.41 -28.40
CA GLN A 88 4.64 -21.19 -29.72
C GLN A 88 5.16 -19.91 -30.37
#